data_AF-A0A316GG48-F1
#
_entry.id   AF-A0A316GG48-F1
#
_cell.length_a   1.000
_cell.length_b   1.000
_cell.length_c   1.000
_cell.angle_alpha   90.00
_cell.angle_beta   90.00
_cell.angle_gamma   90.00
#
_symmetry.space_group_name_H-M   'P 1'
#
loop_
_entity.id
_entity.type
_entity.pdbx_description
1 polymer ?
#
loop_
_entity_poly.entity_id
_entity_poly.type
_entity_poly.pdbx_seq_one_letter_code
_entity_poly.pdbx_strand_id
1 'polypeptide(L)' 'MMPPLVRLYVRETLLGLALGILFSMALVVLNIGNLRHLIDTVEGGWLAFLLLSFFNGIVFAGVQFGVRVMLMADPED' A
#
# COMPACT_ATOMS: atom_id res chain seq x y z
N MET A 1 7.80 -26.06 7.83
CA MET A 1 8.18 -25.64 6.45
C MET A 1 6.96 -24.98 5.83
N MET A 2 7.04 -23.69 5.47
CA MET A 2 5.90 -22.98 4.88
C MET A 2 5.79 -23.32 3.38
N PRO A 3 4.59 -23.59 2.85
CA PRO A 3 4.39 -23.87 1.44
C PRO A 3 4.89 -22.71 0.56
N PRO A 4 5.53 -22.99 -0.59
CA PRO A 4 6.18 -21.98 -1.44
C PRO A 4 5.22 -20.89 -1.94
N LEU A 5 3.94 -21.23 -2.09
CA LEU A 5 2.88 -20.30 -2.51
C LEU A 5 2.66 -19.17 -1.51
N VAL A 6 2.66 -19.47 -0.20
CA VAL A 6 2.43 -18.48 0.87
C VAL A 6 3.60 -17.49 0.97
N ARG A 7 4.83 -17.94 0.67
CA ARG A 7 6.03 -17.10 0.69
C ARG A 7 6.07 -16.10 -0.47
N LEU A 8 5.61 -16.52 -1.65
CA LEU A 8 5.42 -15.64 -2.80
C LEU A 8 4.30 -14.63 -2.53
N TYR A 9 3.22 -15.09 -1.90
CA TYR A 9 2.07 -14.27 -1.54
C TYR A 9 2.40 -13.08 -0.65
N VAL A 10 3.10 -13.33 0.46
CA VAL A 10 3.47 -12.29 1.43
C VAL A 10 4.40 -11.24 0.80
N ARG A 11 5.25 -11.65 -0.15
CA ARG A 11 6.20 -10.76 -0.82
C ARG A 11 5.49 -9.74 -1.71
N GLU A 12 4.46 -10.16 -2.43
CA GLU A 12 3.67 -9.28 -3.31
C GLU A 12 2.75 -8.34 -2.50
N THR A 13 2.16 -8.83 -1.41
CA THR A 13 1.38 -7.97 -0.49
C THR A 13 2.25 -6.86 0.12
N LEU A 14 3.51 -7.18 0.46
CA LEU A 14 4.48 -6.18 0.93
C LEU A 14 4.85 -5.15 -0.15
N LEU A 15 4.88 -5.54 -1.42
CA LEU A 15 5.06 -4.61 -2.54
C LEU A 15 3.88 -3.66 -2.68
N GLY A 16 2.65 -4.15 -2.53
CA GLY A 16 1.44 -3.32 -2.49
C GLY A 16 1.47 -2.30 -1.35
N LEU A 17 1.90 -2.72 -0.15
CA LEU A 17 2.08 -1.82 0.99
C LEU A 17 3.16 -0.76 0.71
N ALA A 18 4.30 -1.17 0.14
CA ALA A 18 5.38 -0.25 -0.21
C ALA A 18 4.95 0.80 -1.25
N LEU A 19 4.17 0.37 -2.26
CA LEU A 19 3.55 1.26 -3.24
C LEU A 19 2.59 2.26 -2.60
N GLY A 20 1.80 1.83 -1.61
CA GLY A 20 0.91 2.74 -0.88
C GLY A 20 1.65 3.80 -0.08
N ILE A 21 2.76 3.45 0.58
CA ILE A 21 3.63 4.43 1.26
C ILE A 21 4.22 5.41 0.25
N LEU A 22 4.72 4.92 -0.89
CA LEU A 22 5.28 5.77 -1.95
C LEU A 22 4.23 6.72 -2.53
N PHE A 23 3.02 6.22 -2.75
CA PHE A 23 1.89 7.01 -3.25
C PHE A 23 1.48 8.09 -2.24
N SER A 24 1.31 7.74 -0.97
CA SER A 24 0.98 8.71 0.07
C SER A 24 2.09 9.75 0.27
N MET A 25 3.36 9.36 0.14
CA MET A 25 4.47 10.32 0.13
C MET A 25 4.35 11.29 -1.06
N ALA A 26 4.05 10.79 -2.26
CA ALA A 26 3.86 11.63 -3.45
C ALA A 26 2.71 12.63 -3.27
N LEU A 27 1.57 12.20 -2.70
CA LEU A 27 0.43 13.08 -2.40
C LEU A 27 0.83 14.26 -1.49
N VAL A 28 1.64 13.98 -0.48
CA VAL A 28 2.10 14.98 0.49
C VAL A 28 3.15 15.91 -0.12
N VAL A 29 4.14 15.36 -0.83
CA VAL A 29 5.20 16.17 -1.46
C VAL A 29 4.63 17.10 -2.53
N LEU A 30 3.69 16.61 -3.34
CA LEU A 30 3.00 17.40 -4.37
C LEU A 30 1.90 18.32 -3.81
N ASN A 31 1.67 18.28 -2.49
CA ASN A 31 0.62 19.02 -1.80
C ASN A 31 -0.78 18.85 -2.44
N ILE A 32 -1.09 17.63 -2.90
CA ILE A 32 -2.39 17.32 -3.50
C ILE A 32 -3.46 17.51 -2.42
N GLY A 33 -4.51 18.29 -2.70
CA GLY A 33 -5.58 18.54 -1.74
C GLY A 33 -5.15 19.29 -0.47
N ASN A 34 -4.03 20.02 -0.53
CA ASN A 34 -3.42 20.72 0.61
C ASN A 34 -2.98 19.78 1.76
N LEU A 35 -2.71 18.51 1.46
CA LEU A 35 -2.32 17.49 2.44
C LEU A 35 -1.01 17.80 3.17
N ARG A 36 -0.08 18.50 2.52
CA ARG A 36 1.17 18.92 3.17
C ARG A 36 0.88 19.87 4.31
N HIS A 37 0.05 20.87 4.05
CA HIS A 37 -0.40 21.80 5.06
C HIS A 37 -1.23 21.11 6.14
N LEU A 38 -2.07 20.14 5.77
CA LEU A 38 -2.85 19.36 6.74
C LEU A 38 -1.97 18.59 7.74
N ILE A 39 -0.87 18.01 7.26
CA ILE A 39 0.12 17.33 8.12
C ILE A 39 0.87 18.34 9.00
N ASP A 40 1.26 19.49 8.46
CA ASP A 40 2.04 20.48 9.20
C ASP A 40 1.23 21.23 10.28
N THR A 41 -0.09 21.32 10.12
CA THR A 41 -0.96 22.16 10.97
C THR A 41 -1.69 21.38 12.07
N VAL A 42 -1.83 20.06 11.92
CA VAL A 42 -2.52 19.22 12.91
C VAL A 42 -1.55 18.74 13.98
N GLU A 43 -1.94 18.87 15.25
CA GLU A 43 -1.23 18.25 16.37
C GLU A 43 -1.17 16.73 16.15
N GLY A 44 0.04 16.22 15.90
CA GLY A 44 0.23 14.82 15.50
C GLY A 44 0.20 14.57 13.99
N GLY A 45 0.65 15.50 13.15
CA GLY A 45 0.79 15.34 11.69
C GLY A 45 1.42 14.03 11.21
N TRP A 46 2.34 13.46 12.00
CA TRP A 46 2.92 12.14 11.74
C TRP A 46 1.87 11.01 11.76
N LEU A 47 0.85 11.10 12.62
CA LEU A 47 -0.26 10.16 12.68
C LEU A 47 -1.18 10.32 11.47
N ALA A 48 -1.41 11.56 11.01
CA ALA A 48 -2.16 11.82 9.78
C ALA A 48 -1.45 11.19 8.56
N PHE A 49 -0.13 11.36 8.46
CA PHE A 49 0.66 10.70 7.43
C PHE A 49 0.63 9.17 7.54
N LEU A 50 0.72 8.63 8.76
CA LEU A 50 0.66 7.20 9.00
C LEU A 50 -0.70 6.62 8.59
N LEU A 51 -1.81 7.26 8.98
CA LEU A 51 -3.15 6.83 8.61
C LEU A 51 -3.36 6.93 7.09
N LEU A 52 -2.95 8.04 6.47
CA LEU A 52 -3.01 8.21 5.02
C LEU A 52 -2.26 7.07 4.31
N SER A 53 -1.02 6.80 4.73
CA SER A 53 -0.17 5.75 4.17
C SER A 53 -0.72 4.34 4.43
N PHE A 54 -1.33 4.12 5.60
CA PHE A 54 -1.91 2.84 5.98
C PHE A 54 -3.18 2.54 5.19
N PHE A 55 -4.12 3.49 5.11
CA PHE A 55 -5.35 3.33 4.34
C PHE A 55 -5.06 3.15 2.84
N ASN A 56 -4.15 3.94 2.26
CA ASN A 56 -3.71 3.73 0.89
C ASN A 56 -2.99 2.38 0.73
N GLY A 57 -2.07 2.06 1.62
CA GLY A 57 -1.33 0.80 1.64
C GLY A 57 -2.21 -0.44 1.63
N ILE A 58 -3.29 -0.47 2.42
CA ILE A 58 -4.24 -1.58 2.42
C ILE A 58 -4.96 -1.72 1.08
N VAL A 59 -5.39 -0.61 0.46
CA VAL A 59 -6.05 -0.65 -0.86
C VAL A 59 -5.10 -1.23 -1.92
N PHE A 60 -3.86 -0.76 -1.98
CA PHE A 60 -2.87 -1.29 -2.91
C PHE A 60 -2.52 -2.76 -2.62
N ALA A 61 -2.35 -3.13 -1.35
CA ALA A 61 -2.14 -4.51 -0.93
C ALA A 61 -3.31 -5.43 -1.34
N GLY A 62 -4.56 -4.94 -1.24
CA GLY A 62 -5.75 -5.67 -1.68
C GLY A 62 -5.79 -5.89 -3.19
N VAL A 63 -5.39 -4.91 -4.00
CA VAL A 63 -5.28 -5.06 -5.46
C VAL A 63 -4.21 -6.09 -5.83
N GLN A 64 -3.01 -6.00 -5.23
CA GLN A 64 -1.92 -6.97 -5.49
C GLN A 64 -2.32 -8.40 -5.09
N PHE A 65 -3.00 -8.54 -3.95
CA PHE A 65 -3.61 -9.79 -3.50
C PHE A 65 -4.58 -10.34 -4.54
N GLY A 66 -5.53 -9.52 -5.00
CA GLY A 66 -6.54 -9.92 -5.99
C GLY A 66 -5.93 -10.36 -7.32
N VAL A 67 -4.97 -9.58 -7.83
CA VAL A 67 -4.23 -9.92 -9.07
C VAL A 67 -3.50 -11.25 -8.91
N ARG A 68 -2.83 -11.47 -7.77
CA ARG A 68 -2.08 -12.72 -7.56
C ARG A 68 -3.00 -13.93 -7.45
N VAL A 69 -4.18 -13.79 -6.83
CA VAL A 69 -5.19 -14.84 -6.78
C VAL A 69 -5.73 -15.16 -8.17
N MET A 70 -6.03 -14.15 -8.99
CA MET A 70 -6.50 -14.35 -10.36
C MET A 70 -5.43 -15.02 -11.24
N LEU A 71 -4.16 -14.64 -11.09
CA LEU A 71 -3.04 -15.26 -11.79
C LEU A 71 -2.72 -16.68 -11.33
N MET A 72 -3.07 -17.05 -10.09
CA MET A 72 -2.99 -18.45 -9.62
C MET A 72 -4.13 -19.32 -10.16
N ALA A 73 -5.23 -18.71 -10.62
CA ALA A 73 -6.39 -19.41 -11.16
C ALA A 73 -6.24 -19.73 -12.66
N ASP A 74 -5.23 -19.17 -13.34
CA ASP A 74 -4.82 -19.60 -14.67
C ASP A 74 -3.90 -20.81 -14.51
N PRO A 75 -4.36 -22.04 -14.80
CA PRO A 75 -3.44 -23.15 -14.93
C PRO A 75 -2.51 -22.85 -16.10
N GLU A 76 -1.21 -22.98 -15.87
CA GLU A 76 -0.21 -23.09 -16.94
C GLU A 76 -0.65 -24.24 -17.86
N ASP A 77 -1.16 -23.93 -19.06
CA ASP A 77 -1.12 -24.84 -20.21
C ASP A 77 0.32 -24.93 -20.74
#